data_AF-A0A1C5APR6-F1
#
_entry.id   AF-A0A1C5APR6-F1
#
_cell.length_a   1.000
_cell.length_b   1.000
_cell.length_c   1.000
_cell.angle_alpha   90.00
_cell.angle_beta   90.00
_cell.angle_gamma   90.00
#
_symmetry.space_group_name_H-M   'P 1'
#
loop_
_entity.id
_entity.type
_entity.pdbx_description
1 polymer ?
#
loop_
_entity_poly.entity_id
_entity_poly.type
_entity_poly.pdbx_seq_one_letter_code
_entity_poly.pdbx_strand_id
1 'polypeptide(L)'
;MNGPPRRRPPGADSPPGAGGTLHRGPARAGSHPGGRPRAPGDTPRHRPARADLIAAAAAIGLFAVAAVTGGLLHLWGRPVHASAAPLFAQWLPHVGPGTPLALLVAALVWWRGPALAARLTWRPLLAVSYATAVAWTLSLALVDGWQRGIAGRLTTPFEYLDEVPGVTDIPAMLAGFSGRILDLQPDSWTTHVSGHPPGALLVFVWLDRIGLSGGGWAGVLCILAAALVAVAVPHTVRLLGTDEAARAVVPFVVLFPGAVWSGVSADGLFAGVTATGVALLAYGVIRGRAVGAVAGGALLAFGCYLSYGLVLMAPIALAVVVLAGRRWRTAGWVFVGAVPVAAAFTAAGFWWPTGYHLVIERYYQGIASERAYGYWVWADLALVVVAAGPVVAVILRRAVLAGRQALPLRQPGAAHATWLLPLAATVAILAADLSGYSKAEVERIWLPFTGWLLAGAALIPPADRRGWLAAQAAVALTINHLLLTVW
;
A
#
# COMPACT_ATOMS: atom_id res chain seq x y z
N MET A 1 47.25 -31.82 -42.28
CA MET A 1 45.86 -32.31 -42.08
C MET A 1 45.68 -33.54 -42.96
N ASN A 2 45.06 -34.66 -42.55
CA ASN A 2 44.67 -35.17 -41.23
C ASN A 2 44.84 -36.71 -41.24
N GLY A 3 45.22 -37.33 -40.12
CA GLY A 3 45.54 -38.77 -40.04
C GLY A 3 44.42 -39.66 -39.48
N PRO A 4 44.27 -40.92 -39.95
CA PRO A 4 43.36 -41.95 -39.41
C PRO A 4 44.04 -42.84 -38.31
N PRO A 5 43.33 -43.79 -37.63
CA PRO A 5 43.48 -43.92 -36.16
C PRO A 5 43.67 -45.35 -35.57
N ARG A 6 43.61 -45.42 -34.22
CA ARG A 6 43.38 -46.58 -33.29
C ARG A 6 44.61 -47.34 -32.75
N ARG A 7 44.65 -47.55 -31.41
CA ARG A 7 44.52 -48.87 -30.72
C ARG A 7 44.47 -48.77 -29.17
N ARG A 8 44.01 -49.87 -28.54
CA ARG A 8 43.85 -50.26 -27.10
C ARG A 8 43.64 -51.81 -27.11
N PRO A 9 43.52 -52.57 -25.98
CA PRO A 9 43.76 -52.31 -24.54
C PRO A 9 45.04 -53.12 -24.11
N PRO A 10 45.13 -54.13 -23.21
CA PRO A 10 44.40 -54.49 -21.96
C PRO A 10 45.25 -54.98 -20.74
N GLY A 11 44.66 -54.93 -19.53
CA GLY A 11 44.94 -55.81 -18.37
C GLY A 11 46.25 -55.61 -17.55
N ALA A 12 46.46 -56.29 -16.41
CA ALA A 12 45.52 -56.83 -15.40
C ALA A 12 46.28 -57.26 -14.11
N ASP A 13 45.62 -57.11 -12.94
CA ASP A 13 45.84 -57.82 -11.66
C ASP A 13 47.19 -57.74 -10.89
N SER A 14 47.19 -58.33 -9.69
CA SER A 14 48.16 -58.24 -8.56
C SER A 14 47.89 -59.43 -7.59
N PRO A 15 48.50 -59.59 -6.38
CA PRO A 15 49.60 -58.90 -5.68
C PRO A 15 50.76 -59.94 -5.45
N PRO A 16 51.31 -60.31 -4.25
CA PRO A 16 51.47 -59.67 -2.94
C PRO A 16 52.87 -59.79 -2.26
N GLY A 17 53.06 -59.04 -1.16
CA GLY A 17 54.06 -59.31 -0.09
C GLY A 17 55.27 -58.38 -0.04
N ALA A 18 55.94 -58.19 1.11
CA ALA A 18 55.54 -58.44 2.51
C ALA A 18 56.46 -57.66 3.49
N GLY A 19 55.89 -57.14 4.60
CA GLY A 19 56.63 -56.45 5.67
C GLY A 19 57.08 -55.01 5.33
N GLY A 20 57.30 -54.12 6.30
CA GLY A 20 57.02 -54.22 7.74
C GLY A 20 57.65 -53.03 8.50
N THR A 21 56.85 -52.18 9.14
CA THR A 21 57.33 -50.96 9.81
C THR A 21 57.04 -50.96 11.32
N LEU A 22 58.00 -50.44 12.09
CA LEU A 22 58.08 -50.60 13.54
C LEU A 22 57.27 -49.55 14.32
N HIS A 23 56.85 -49.94 15.53
CA HIS A 23 55.98 -49.16 16.40
C HIS A 23 56.71 -48.77 17.69
N ARG A 24 56.94 -47.46 17.93
CA ARG A 24 57.24 -46.84 19.25
C ARG A 24 57.22 -45.31 19.14
N GLY A 25 56.51 -44.64 20.05
CA GLY A 25 56.69 -43.22 20.39
C GLY A 25 57.12 -43.11 21.87
N PRO A 26 56.74 -42.07 22.63
CA PRO A 26 56.12 -40.79 22.25
C PRO A 26 56.79 -39.55 22.90
N ALA A 27 56.41 -38.32 22.49
CA ALA A 27 56.74 -37.11 23.27
C ALA A 27 55.75 -35.93 23.08
N ARG A 28 55.14 -35.50 24.20
CA ARG A 28 54.62 -34.15 24.51
C ARG A 28 53.77 -33.41 23.45
N ALA A 29 52.46 -33.56 23.54
CA ALA A 29 51.51 -32.49 23.21
C ALA A 29 51.17 -31.69 24.50
N GLY A 30 51.03 -30.36 24.38
CA GLY A 30 50.69 -29.48 25.51
C GLY A 30 49.19 -29.49 25.85
N SER A 31 48.85 -29.43 27.13
CA SER A 31 47.47 -29.43 27.60
C SER A 31 46.84 -28.02 27.65
N HIS A 32 45.61 -27.91 27.17
CA HIS A 32 44.70 -26.80 27.49
C HIS A 32 43.45 -27.37 28.18
N PRO A 33 42.97 -26.74 29.27
CA PRO A 33 41.92 -27.32 30.11
C PRO A 33 40.54 -27.22 29.47
N GLY A 34 39.69 -28.20 29.76
CA GLY A 34 38.44 -28.45 29.04
C GLY A 34 37.39 -27.34 29.14
N GLY A 35 36.98 -26.81 27.98
CA GLY A 35 35.71 -26.11 27.83
C GLY A 35 34.55 -27.10 27.85
N ARG A 36 33.64 -26.99 28.83
CA ARG A 36 32.40 -27.78 28.87
C ARG A 36 31.52 -27.44 27.65
N PRO A 37 30.83 -28.42 27.03
CA PRO A 37 29.81 -28.11 26.03
C PRO A 37 28.69 -27.29 26.67
N ARG A 38 28.35 -26.14 26.07
CA ARG A 38 27.18 -25.35 26.49
C ARG A 38 25.90 -26.13 26.15
N ALA A 39 25.02 -26.28 27.12
CA ALA A 39 23.68 -26.81 26.89
C ALA A 39 22.87 -25.86 25.98
N PRO A 40 21.96 -26.38 25.14
CA PRO A 40 21.06 -25.56 24.33
C PRO A 40 19.93 -24.97 25.20
N GLY A 41 20.25 -23.92 25.94
CA GLY A 41 19.31 -23.13 26.75
C GLY A 41 19.39 -21.64 26.41
N ASP A 42 18.24 -20.97 26.43
CA ASP A 42 18.05 -19.54 26.13
C ASP A 42 18.72 -19.02 24.85
N THR A 43 17.99 -19.13 23.74
CA THR A 43 18.09 -18.12 22.68
C THR A 43 17.81 -16.74 23.30
N PRO A 44 18.70 -15.74 23.16
CA PRO A 44 18.49 -14.44 23.78
C PRO A 44 17.19 -13.82 23.27
N ARG A 45 16.22 -13.59 24.16
CA ARG A 45 14.92 -12.95 23.84
C ARG A 45 15.18 -11.60 23.19
N HIS A 46 15.21 -11.58 21.86
CA HIS A 46 15.46 -10.38 21.07
C HIS A 46 14.32 -9.41 21.32
N ARG A 47 14.58 -8.42 22.16
CA ARG A 47 13.73 -7.25 22.29
C ARG A 47 13.93 -6.40 21.03
N PRO A 48 12.86 -5.88 20.40
CA PRO A 48 13.01 -4.94 19.30
C PRO A 48 13.89 -3.77 19.73
N ALA A 49 14.70 -3.25 18.81
CA ALA A 49 15.71 -2.25 19.15
C ALA A 49 15.06 -1.03 19.83
N ARG A 50 15.66 -0.53 20.93
CA ARG A 50 15.10 0.56 21.76
C ARG A 50 14.65 1.77 20.93
N ALA A 51 15.38 2.10 19.86
CA ALA A 51 15.07 3.20 18.96
C ALA A 51 13.86 2.96 18.03
N ASP A 52 13.50 1.71 17.73
CA ASP A 52 12.27 1.37 17.01
C ASP A 52 11.05 1.47 17.94
N LEU A 53 11.18 1.01 19.19
CA LEU A 53 10.15 1.23 20.23
C LEU A 53 9.91 2.72 20.49
N ILE A 54 10.98 3.54 20.53
CA ILE A 54 10.86 5.00 20.65
C ILE A 54 10.14 5.60 19.43
N ALA A 55 10.43 5.14 18.20
CA ALA A 55 9.74 5.64 17.01
C ALA A 55 8.24 5.33 17.03
N ALA A 56 7.85 4.10 17.37
CA ALA A 56 6.45 3.73 17.50
C ALA A 56 5.76 4.46 18.67
N ALA A 57 6.42 4.62 19.83
CA ALA A 57 5.89 5.36 20.96
C ALA A 57 5.71 6.86 20.65
N ALA A 58 6.62 7.48 19.89
CA ALA A 58 6.47 8.86 19.42
C ALA A 58 5.29 9.01 18.44
N ALA A 59 5.08 8.01 17.57
CA ALA A 59 3.98 7.99 16.62
C ALA A 59 2.60 7.80 17.31
N ILE A 60 2.52 6.93 18.31
CA ILE A 60 1.35 6.79 19.19
C ILE A 60 1.13 8.07 20.01
N GLY A 61 2.21 8.70 20.48
CA GLY A 61 2.17 9.99 21.17
C GLY A 61 1.61 11.12 20.29
N LEU A 62 2.00 11.18 19.01
CA LEU A 62 1.45 12.13 18.03
C LEU A 62 -0.07 11.96 17.87
N PHE A 63 -0.56 10.73 17.78
CA PHE A 63 -2.01 10.45 17.73
C PHE A 63 -2.73 10.83 19.04
N ALA A 64 -2.14 10.53 20.20
CA ALA A 64 -2.69 10.93 21.49
C ALA A 64 -2.76 12.47 21.63
N VAL A 65 -1.73 13.19 21.19
CA VAL A 65 -1.74 14.67 21.16
C VAL A 65 -2.78 15.20 20.17
N ALA A 66 -2.91 14.61 18.98
CA ALA A 66 -3.94 15.01 18.01
C ALA A 66 -5.36 14.84 18.57
N ALA A 67 -5.64 13.73 19.26
CA ALA A 67 -6.93 13.47 19.89
C ALA A 67 -7.22 14.43 21.06
N VAL A 68 -6.25 14.62 21.96
CA VAL A 68 -6.39 15.54 23.10
C VAL A 68 -6.56 16.98 22.63
N THR A 69 -5.78 17.45 21.66
CA THR A 69 -5.93 18.80 21.10
C THR A 69 -7.26 18.97 20.37
N GLY A 70 -7.73 17.97 19.61
CA GLY A 70 -9.05 18.00 18.97
C GLY A 70 -10.19 18.11 19.98
N GLY A 71 -10.12 17.35 21.07
CA GLY A 71 -11.08 17.42 22.18
C GLY A 71 -11.04 18.75 22.94
N LEU A 72 -9.85 19.29 23.24
CA LEU A 72 -9.71 20.61 23.89
C LEU A 72 -10.23 21.75 23.00
N LEU A 73 -9.95 21.70 21.69
CA LEU A 73 -10.48 22.68 20.72
C LEU A 73 -12.01 22.62 20.65
N HIS A 74 -12.61 21.43 20.64
CA HIS A 74 -14.05 21.25 20.72
C HIS A 74 -14.64 21.84 22.03
N LEU A 75 -14.04 21.55 23.19
CA LEU A 75 -14.46 22.09 24.49
C LEU A 75 -14.31 23.62 24.60
N TRP A 76 -13.43 24.23 23.80
CA TRP A 76 -13.29 25.68 23.67
C TRP A 76 -14.17 26.29 22.55
N GLY A 77 -15.18 25.56 22.05
CA GLY A 77 -16.11 26.04 21.04
C GLY A 77 -15.49 26.21 19.64
N ARG A 78 -14.37 25.52 19.37
CA ARG A 78 -13.64 25.55 18.09
C ARG A 78 -13.51 24.13 17.52
N PRO A 79 -14.63 23.46 17.16
CA PRO A 79 -14.59 22.08 16.68
C PRO A 79 -13.68 21.92 15.46
N VAL A 80 -12.94 20.81 15.41
CA VAL A 80 -12.05 20.49 14.28
C VAL A 80 -12.78 19.87 13.09
N HIS A 81 -14.10 19.64 13.21
CA HIS A 81 -14.98 19.00 12.22
C HIS A 81 -14.65 17.53 11.91
N ALA A 82 -14.32 16.77 12.97
CA ALA A 82 -14.26 15.31 13.02
C ALA A 82 -14.77 14.82 14.39
N SER A 83 -15.74 13.89 14.42
CA SER A 83 -16.51 13.56 15.63
C SER A 83 -15.77 12.67 16.64
N ALA A 84 -14.80 11.87 16.18
CA ALA A 84 -13.89 11.07 17.00
C ALA A 84 -12.44 11.54 16.81
N ALA A 85 -12.24 12.86 16.87
CA ALA A 85 -11.00 13.54 16.49
C ALA A 85 -9.72 12.85 17.01
N PRO A 86 -8.69 12.64 16.15
CA PRO A 86 -8.62 13.12 14.77
C PRO A 86 -9.41 12.27 13.76
N LEU A 87 -9.91 11.08 14.13
CA LEU A 87 -10.56 10.15 13.19
C LEU A 87 -11.94 10.65 12.73
N PHE A 88 -12.22 10.51 11.43
CA PHE A 88 -13.52 10.83 10.84
C PHE A 88 -14.51 9.67 11.02
N ALA A 89 -14.85 9.42 12.28
CA ALA A 89 -15.69 8.32 12.74
C ALA A 89 -16.57 8.76 13.93
N GLN A 90 -17.48 7.88 14.36
CA GLN A 90 -18.30 8.03 15.56
C GLN A 90 -17.94 6.94 16.58
N TRP A 91 -18.01 7.23 17.88
CA TRP A 91 -17.82 6.21 18.91
C TRP A 91 -19.02 5.26 18.95
N LEU A 92 -18.83 4.03 18.51
CA LEU A 92 -19.85 2.99 18.49
C LEU A 92 -19.19 1.60 18.65
N PRO A 93 -19.03 1.10 19.88
CA PRO A 93 -18.56 -0.26 20.13
C PRO A 93 -19.53 -1.29 19.54
N HIS A 94 -19.07 -2.11 18.61
CA HIS A 94 -19.91 -3.04 17.85
C HIS A 94 -19.15 -4.31 17.40
N VAL A 95 -19.92 -5.34 17.05
CA VAL A 95 -19.48 -6.63 16.49
C VAL A 95 -20.51 -7.09 15.47
N GLY A 96 -20.12 -7.93 14.51
CA GLY A 96 -21.06 -8.45 13.51
C GLY A 96 -20.55 -9.69 12.76
N PRO A 97 -21.21 -10.09 11.66
CA PRO A 97 -20.95 -11.37 10.99
C PRO A 97 -19.53 -11.48 10.40
N GLY A 98 -18.86 -10.35 10.14
CA GLY A 98 -17.46 -10.30 9.71
C GLY A 98 -16.44 -10.54 10.82
N THR A 99 -16.77 -10.24 12.09
CA THR A 99 -15.83 -10.30 13.23
C THR A 99 -15.11 -11.66 13.37
N PRO A 100 -15.78 -12.84 13.28
CA PRO A 100 -15.10 -14.13 13.39
C PRO A 100 -14.11 -14.37 12.25
N LEU A 101 -14.42 -13.93 11.03
CA LEU A 101 -13.55 -14.07 9.87
C LEU A 101 -12.35 -13.11 9.97
N ALA A 102 -12.56 -11.87 10.41
CA ALA A 102 -11.48 -10.90 10.62
C ALA A 102 -10.47 -11.41 11.65
N LEU A 103 -10.95 -11.91 12.80
CA LEU A 103 -10.11 -12.53 13.83
C LEU A 103 -9.34 -13.75 13.31
N LEU A 104 -9.99 -14.60 12.51
CA LEU A 104 -9.37 -15.78 11.88
C LEU A 104 -8.26 -15.37 10.88
N VAL A 105 -8.52 -14.41 10.00
CA VAL A 105 -7.54 -13.91 9.02
C VAL A 105 -6.34 -13.26 9.72
N ALA A 106 -6.59 -12.41 10.73
CA ALA A 106 -5.55 -11.83 11.56
C ALA A 106 -4.65 -12.90 12.21
N ALA A 107 -5.25 -13.90 12.87
CA ALA A 107 -4.53 -14.98 13.53
C ALA A 107 -3.73 -15.85 12.53
N LEU A 108 -4.31 -16.19 11.37
CA LEU A 108 -3.65 -17.00 10.35
C LEU A 108 -2.48 -16.28 9.69
N VAL A 109 -2.60 -14.99 9.34
CA VAL A 109 -1.50 -14.23 8.73
C VAL A 109 -0.40 -13.94 9.75
N TRP A 110 -0.74 -13.63 11.01
CA TRP A 110 0.25 -13.51 12.10
C TRP A 110 1.03 -14.82 12.34
N TRP A 111 0.31 -15.95 12.47
CA TRP A 111 0.92 -17.24 12.78
C TRP A 111 1.66 -17.86 11.59
N ARG A 112 1.00 -17.97 10.44
CA ARG A 112 1.49 -18.72 9.26
C ARG A 112 1.98 -17.82 8.13
N GLY A 113 1.50 -16.58 8.01
CA GLY A 113 1.79 -15.66 6.88
C GLY A 113 3.28 -15.56 6.51
N PRO A 114 4.19 -15.18 7.43
CA PRO A 114 5.63 -15.15 7.14
C PRO A 114 6.23 -16.48 6.68
N ALA A 115 5.72 -17.61 7.18
CA ALA A 115 6.21 -18.95 6.80
C ALA A 115 5.66 -19.41 5.43
N LEU A 116 4.43 -19.04 5.09
CA LEU A 116 3.85 -19.26 3.76
C LEU A 116 4.53 -18.35 2.72
N ALA A 117 4.76 -17.08 3.07
CA ALA A 117 5.49 -16.14 2.23
C ALA A 117 6.93 -16.59 1.94
N ALA A 118 7.59 -17.28 2.87
CA ALA A 118 8.91 -17.88 2.63
C ALA A 118 8.86 -19.15 1.74
N ARG A 119 7.77 -19.92 1.75
CA ARG A 119 7.69 -21.26 1.13
C ARG A 119 7.02 -21.30 -0.25
N LEU A 120 5.99 -20.48 -0.49
CA LEU A 120 5.22 -20.52 -1.73
C LEU A 120 6.05 -20.04 -2.92
N THR A 121 5.82 -20.61 -4.11
CA THR A 121 6.34 -20.00 -5.35
C THR A 121 5.58 -18.70 -5.65
N TRP A 122 6.21 -17.77 -6.38
CA TRP A 122 5.72 -16.39 -6.44
C TRP A 122 4.30 -16.21 -6.98
N ARG A 123 3.87 -17.05 -7.95
CA ARG A 123 2.50 -16.98 -8.52
C ARG A 123 1.43 -17.37 -7.48
N PRO A 124 1.49 -18.56 -6.83
CA PRO A 124 0.66 -18.87 -5.66
C PRO A 124 0.74 -17.83 -4.54
N LEU A 125 1.93 -17.28 -4.26
CA LEU A 125 2.06 -16.26 -3.21
C LEU A 125 1.24 -14.99 -3.52
N LEU A 126 1.26 -14.50 -4.78
CA LEU A 126 0.42 -13.37 -5.19
C LEU A 126 -1.08 -13.71 -5.12
N ALA A 127 -1.48 -14.91 -5.56
CA ALA A 127 -2.88 -15.32 -5.52
C ALA A 127 -3.41 -15.46 -4.07
N VAL A 128 -2.61 -16.03 -3.17
CA VAL A 128 -2.92 -16.10 -1.73
C VAL A 128 -2.93 -14.71 -1.10
N SER A 129 -1.98 -13.84 -1.47
CA SER A 129 -1.94 -12.44 -1.00
C SER A 129 -3.22 -11.69 -1.36
N TYR A 130 -3.62 -11.75 -2.63
CA TYR A 130 -4.87 -11.17 -3.13
C TYR A 130 -6.10 -11.73 -2.41
N ALA A 131 -6.27 -13.05 -2.39
CA ALA A 131 -7.43 -13.69 -1.76
C ALA A 131 -7.51 -13.40 -0.25
N THR A 132 -6.38 -13.29 0.44
CA THR A 132 -6.36 -12.96 1.87
C THR A 132 -6.63 -11.48 2.12
N ALA A 133 -6.19 -10.58 1.23
CA ALA A 133 -6.54 -9.16 1.29
C ALA A 133 -8.03 -8.91 1.00
N VAL A 134 -8.61 -9.60 0.00
CA VAL A 134 -10.06 -9.60 -0.23
C VAL A 134 -10.80 -10.10 1.01
N ALA A 135 -10.39 -11.24 1.58
CA ALA A 135 -11.02 -11.79 2.79
C ALA A 135 -10.89 -10.86 4.01
N TRP A 136 -9.74 -10.21 4.19
CA TRP A 136 -9.50 -9.22 5.25
C TRP A 136 -10.44 -8.02 5.12
N THR A 137 -10.37 -7.30 4.00
CA THR A 137 -11.21 -6.11 3.75
C THR A 137 -12.70 -6.44 3.77
N LEU A 138 -13.12 -7.56 3.17
CA LEU A 138 -14.51 -8.02 3.21
C LEU A 138 -14.95 -8.37 4.65
N SER A 139 -14.09 -8.99 5.45
CA SER A 139 -14.41 -9.33 6.84
C SER A 139 -14.53 -8.10 7.75
N LEU A 140 -13.76 -7.04 7.48
CA LEU A 140 -13.84 -5.75 8.17
C LEU A 140 -15.14 -5.02 7.83
N ALA A 141 -15.48 -4.90 6.54
CA ALA A 141 -16.74 -4.32 6.08
C ALA A 141 -17.97 -5.11 6.60
N LEU A 142 -17.87 -6.44 6.72
CA LEU A 142 -18.93 -7.29 7.28
C LEU A 142 -19.04 -7.22 8.82
N VAL A 143 -18.19 -6.49 9.55
CA VAL A 143 -18.43 -6.20 10.98
C VAL A 143 -19.69 -5.33 11.14
N ASP A 144 -19.94 -4.40 10.21
CA ASP A 144 -21.19 -3.63 10.13
C ASP A 144 -22.33 -4.40 9.43
N GLY A 145 -22.04 -5.58 8.88
CA GLY A 145 -22.99 -6.40 8.14
C GLY A 145 -23.29 -5.91 6.72
N TRP A 146 -23.90 -6.77 5.90
CA TRP A 146 -24.04 -6.56 4.45
C TRP A 146 -24.70 -5.23 4.06
N GLN A 147 -25.85 -4.89 4.66
CA GLN A 147 -26.61 -3.71 4.21
C GLN A 147 -25.96 -2.39 4.64
N ARG A 148 -25.33 -2.33 5.81
CA ARG A 148 -24.61 -1.13 6.24
C ARG A 148 -23.26 -1.08 5.55
N GLY A 149 -22.32 -1.96 5.93
CA GLY A 149 -20.92 -1.90 5.54
C GLY A 149 -20.61 -2.28 4.08
N ILE A 150 -21.58 -2.74 3.28
CA ILE A 150 -21.38 -2.99 1.84
C ILE A 150 -22.48 -2.34 0.99
N ALA A 151 -23.66 -2.95 0.92
CA ALA A 151 -24.64 -2.63 -0.12
C ALA A 151 -25.25 -1.23 -0.01
N GLY A 152 -25.17 -0.60 1.17
CA GLY A 152 -25.68 0.75 1.47
C GLY A 152 -24.63 1.75 1.95
N ARG A 153 -23.33 1.53 1.70
CA ARG A 153 -22.29 2.58 1.88
C ARG A 153 -22.32 3.58 0.71
N LEU A 154 -22.03 3.08 -0.49
CA LEU A 154 -21.91 3.88 -1.72
C LEU A 154 -23.26 4.43 -2.26
N THR A 155 -24.38 4.21 -1.57
CA THR A 155 -25.73 4.66 -1.97
C THR A 155 -26.26 5.77 -1.04
N THR A 156 -25.38 6.62 -0.51
CA THR A 156 -25.80 7.83 0.22
C THR A 156 -25.87 9.03 -0.73
N PRO A 157 -26.64 10.09 -0.42
CA PRO A 157 -26.78 11.27 -1.30
C PRO A 157 -25.50 12.10 -1.54
N PHE A 158 -24.36 11.68 -0.97
CA PHE A 158 -23.06 12.31 -1.19
C PHE A 158 -22.20 11.54 -2.19
N GLU A 159 -22.55 10.29 -2.48
CA GLU A 159 -21.73 9.29 -3.18
C GLU A 159 -21.97 9.23 -4.69
N TYR A 160 -21.07 8.55 -5.39
CA TYR A 160 -21.09 8.44 -6.86
C TYR A 160 -22.35 7.76 -7.41
N LEU A 161 -22.93 6.79 -6.68
CA LEU A 161 -24.06 5.99 -7.20
C LEU A 161 -25.39 6.75 -7.22
N ASP A 162 -25.51 7.85 -6.48
CA ASP A 162 -26.72 8.69 -6.46
C ASP A 162 -26.93 9.37 -7.83
N GLU A 163 -25.83 9.75 -8.49
CA GLU A 163 -25.82 10.38 -9.81
C GLU A 163 -25.87 9.39 -10.98
N VAL A 164 -25.49 8.11 -10.78
CA VAL A 164 -25.43 7.09 -11.85
C VAL A 164 -26.75 6.95 -12.64
N PRO A 165 -27.94 6.91 -12.00
CA PRO A 165 -29.23 6.90 -12.72
C PRO A 165 -29.43 8.11 -13.64
N GLY A 166 -28.88 9.28 -13.30
CA GLY A 166 -28.99 10.51 -14.09
C GLY A 166 -28.09 10.54 -15.34
N VAL A 167 -27.04 9.71 -15.41
CA VAL A 167 -26.10 9.67 -16.55
C VAL A 167 -26.67 8.87 -17.72
N THR A 168 -27.67 9.42 -18.40
CA THR A 168 -28.31 8.81 -19.59
C THR A 168 -27.41 8.82 -20.83
N ASP A 169 -26.58 9.86 -20.98
CA ASP A 169 -25.63 10.04 -22.09
C ASP A 169 -24.22 10.32 -21.52
N ILE A 170 -23.26 9.46 -21.86
CA ILE A 170 -21.87 9.55 -21.37
C ILE A 170 -21.09 10.69 -22.06
N PRO A 171 -21.04 10.80 -23.41
CA PRO A 171 -20.51 11.98 -24.10
C PRO A 171 -21.05 13.32 -23.59
N ALA A 172 -22.37 13.45 -23.41
CA ALA A 172 -22.97 14.68 -22.91
C ALA A 172 -22.59 14.96 -21.44
N MET A 173 -22.58 13.93 -20.58
CA MET A 173 -22.10 14.05 -19.20
C MET A 173 -20.64 14.52 -19.15
N LEU A 174 -19.76 14.00 -20.00
CA LEU A 174 -18.34 14.37 -20.03
C LEU A 174 -18.12 15.81 -20.52
N ALA A 175 -18.85 16.23 -21.55
CA ALA A 175 -18.78 17.60 -22.06
C ALA A 175 -19.38 18.62 -21.08
N GLY A 176 -20.44 18.24 -20.36
CA GLY A 176 -21.08 19.08 -19.35
C GLY A 176 -20.42 19.04 -17.96
N PHE A 177 -19.55 18.06 -17.67
CA PHE A 177 -19.15 17.71 -16.31
C PHE A 177 -18.66 18.89 -15.48
N SER A 178 -17.79 19.73 -16.06
CA SER A 178 -17.21 20.89 -15.38
C SER A 178 -18.26 21.92 -14.94
N GLY A 179 -19.36 22.07 -15.69
CA GLY A 179 -20.41 23.05 -15.38
C GLY A 179 -21.17 22.75 -14.08
N ARG A 180 -21.19 21.49 -13.64
CA ARG A 180 -21.87 21.03 -12.42
C ARG A 180 -20.91 20.88 -11.20
N ILE A 181 -19.62 21.23 -11.32
CA ILE A 181 -18.63 21.05 -10.22
C ILE A 181 -18.87 22.00 -9.04
N LEU A 182 -19.23 23.25 -9.30
CA LEU A 182 -19.45 24.25 -8.25
C LEU A 182 -20.76 23.98 -7.49
N ASP A 183 -20.76 24.31 -6.20
CA ASP A 183 -21.95 24.25 -5.34
C ASP A 183 -22.91 25.43 -5.58
N LEU A 184 -24.06 25.40 -4.90
CA LEU A 184 -25.07 26.46 -4.87
C LEU A 184 -25.76 26.71 -6.22
N GLN A 185 -25.80 25.71 -7.10
CA GLN A 185 -26.55 25.73 -8.35
C GLN A 185 -27.62 24.61 -8.36
N PRO A 186 -28.73 24.75 -9.12
CA PRO A 186 -29.82 23.76 -9.09
C PRO A 186 -29.38 22.33 -9.45
N ASP A 187 -28.42 22.22 -10.36
CA ASP A 187 -27.91 20.97 -10.90
C ASP A 187 -26.46 20.68 -10.44
N SER A 188 -26.00 21.18 -9.28
CA SER A 188 -24.67 20.84 -8.76
C SER A 188 -24.48 19.32 -8.58
N TRP A 189 -23.29 18.78 -8.86
CA TRP A 189 -22.95 17.38 -8.58
C TRP A 189 -22.90 17.10 -7.06
N THR A 190 -23.23 15.87 -6.65
CA THR A 190 -23.02 15.39 -5.25
C THR A 190 -21.57 15.58 -4.77
N THR A 191 -21.35 15.56 -3.44
CA THR A 191 -20.06 15.91 -2.83
C THR A 191 -18.87 15.08 -3.33
N HIS A 192 -19.03 13.76 -3.49
CA HIS A 192 -17.93 12.92 -4.00
C HIS A 192 -17.75 13.04 -5.52
N VAL A 193 -18.80 13.30 -6.30
CA VAL A 193 -18.68 13.53 -7.75
C VAL A 193 -18.05 14.90 -8.03
N SER A 194 -18.52 15.98 -7.40
CA SER A 194 -17.92 17.33 -7.53
C SER A 194 -16.47 17.39 -7.07
N GLY A 195 -16.07 16.60 -6.07
CA GLY A 195 -14.70 16.51 -5.58
C GLY A 195 -13.69 15.81 -6.51
N HIS A 196 -14.15 15.18 -7.60
CA HIS A 196 -13.32 14.30 -8.44
C HIS A 196 -13.47 14.58 -9.94
N PRO A 197 -12.50 14.16 -10.78
CA PRO A 197 -12.69 14.16 -12.23
C PRO A 197 -13.65 13.03 -12.64
N PRO A 198 -14.27 13.10 -13.84
CA PRO A 198 -15.37 12.23 -14.22
C PRO A 198 -15.02 10.74 -14.35
N GLY A 199 -13.73 10.37 -14.37
CA GLY A 199 -13.31 8.97 -14.39
C GLY A 199 -13.81 8.17 -13.18
N ALA A 200 -13.97 8.81 -12.02
CA ALA A 200 -14.52 8.16 -10.82
C ALA A 200 -15.99 7.78 -11.00
N LEU A 201 -16.83 8.72 -11.46
CA LEU A 201 -18.24 8.46 -11.78
C LEU A 201 -18.37 7.44 -12.93
N LEU A 202 -17.55 7.58 -13.98
CA LEU A 202 -17.54 6.66 -15.12
C LEU A 202 -17.34 5.19 -14.73
N VAL A 203 -16.49 4.89 -13.74
CA VAL A 203 -16.28 3.50 -13.29
C VAL A 203 -17.59 2.88 -12.82
N PHE A 204 -18.41 3.61 -12.07
CA PHE A 204 -19.70 3.13 -11.58
C PHE A 204 -20.80 3.16 -12.64
N VAL A 205 -20.81 4.16 -13.53
CA VAL A 205 -21.70 4.17 -14.69
C VAL A 205 -21.43 2.97 -15.61
N TRP A 206 -20.16 2.65 -15.90
CA TRP A 206 -19.81 1.47 -16.68
C TRP A 206 -20.19 0.17 -15.98
N LEU A 207 -20.03 0.09 -14.66
CA LEU A 207 -20.44 -1.08 -13.86
C LEU A 207 -21.96 -1.32 -13.94
N ASP A 208 -22.76 -0.25 -13.86
CA ASP A 208 -24.21 -0.29 -14.10
C ASP A 208 -24.55 -0.71 -15.53
N ARG A 209 -23.90 -0.11 -16.55
CA ARG A 209 -24.18 -0.42 -17.97
C ARG A 209 -23.80 -1.84 -18.40
N ILE A 210 -22.96 -2.56 -17.63
CA ILE A 210 -22.72 -4.01 -17.83
C ILE A 210 -23.63 -4.92 -16.96
N GLY A 211 -24.65 -4.35 -16.30
CA GLY A 211 -25.66 -5.09 -15.53
C GLY A 211 -25.28 -5.39 -14.08
N LEU A 212 -24.24 -4.77 -13.54
CA LEU A 212 -23.76 -4.95 -12.16
C LEU A 212 -24.10 -3.72 -11.31
N SER A 213 -25.37 -3.32 -11.31
CA SER A 213 -25.83 -2.05 -10.72
C SER A 213 -25.99 -2.06 -9.20
N GLY A 214 -25.92 -0.87 -8.58
CA GLY A 214 -26.17 -0.66 -7.15
C GLY A 214 -25.00 -0.96 -6.20
N GLY A 215 -25.16 -0.54 -4.94
CA GLY A 215 -24.08 -0.50 -3.95
C GLY A 215 -23.43 -1.85 -3.61
N GLY A 216 -24.16 -2.96 -3.73
CA GLY A 216 -23.61 -4.29 -3.50
C GLY A 216 -22.49 -4.65 -4.48
N TRP A 217 -22.72 -4.43 -5.78
CA TRP A 217 -21.71 -4.67 -6.81
C TRP A 217 -20.59 -3.63 -6.79
N ALA A 218 -20.94 -2.36 -6.58
CA ALA A 218 -19.96 -1.27 -6.45
C ALA A 218 -18.99 -1.50 -5.27
N GLY A 219 -19.51 -1.90 -4.10
CA GLY A 219 -18.68 -2.20 -2.93
C GLY A 219 -17.79 -3.43 -3.12
N VAL A 220 -18.31 -4.48 -3.77
CA VAL A 220 -17.50 -5.64 -4.17
C VAL A 220 -16.40 -5.23 -5.16
N LEU A 221 -16.69 -4.37 -6.15
CA LEU A 221 -15.67 -3.82 -7.06
C LEU A 221 -14.57 -3.09 -6.29
N CYS A 222 -14.92 -2.20 -5.35
CA CYS A 222 -13.94 -1.48 -4.55
C CYS A 222 -13.07 -2.41 -3.69
N ILE A 223 -13.65 -3.43 -3.04
CA ILE A 223 -12.91 -4.44 -2.26
C ILE A 223 -11.92 -5.22 -3.16
N LEU A 224 -12.39 -5.69 -4.33
CA LEU A 224 -11.58 -6.46 -5.28
C LEU A 224 -10.46 -5.61 -5.91
N ALA A 225 -10.72 -4.34 -6.18
CA ALA A 225 -9.73 -3.39 -6.69
C ALA A 225 -8.70 -3.05 -5.61
N ALA A 226 -9.11 -2.70 -4.39
CA ALA A 226 -8.21 -2.41 -3.27
C ALA A 226 -7.25 -3.56 -2.97
N ALA A 227 -7.71 -4.81 -3.05
CA ALA A 227 -6.87 -5.99 -2.86
C ALA A 227 -5.71 -6.11 -3.88
N LEU A 228 -5.75 -5.39 -5.02
CA LEU A 228 -4.62 -5.32 -5.96
C LEU A 228 -3.38 -4.66 -5.34
N VAL A 229 -3.51 -3.83 -4.30
CA VAL A 229 -2.36 -3.26 -3.56
C VAL A 229 -1.49 -4.38 -2.96
N ALA A 230 -2.13 -5.45 -2.43
CA ALA A 230 -1.47 -6.64 -1.90
C ALA A 230 -0.80 -7.54 -2.99
N VAL A 231 -0.98 -7.21 -4.26
CA VAL A 231 -0.27 -7.81 -5.41
C VAL A 231 0.81 -6.87 -5.93
N ALA A 232 0.43 -5.61 -6.19
CA ALA A 232 1.22 -4.61 -6.85
C ALA A 232 2.43 -4.13 -6.03
N VAL A 233 2.25 -3.84 -4.74
CA VAL A 233 3.34 -3.34 -3.89
C VAL A 233 4.41 -4.42 -3.69
N PRO A 234 4.09 -5.67 -3.27
CA PRO A 234 5.10 -6.74 -3.20
C PRO A 234 5.74 -7.07 -4.55
N HIS A 235 4.99 -7.04 -5.66
CA HIS A 235 5.57 -7.33 -6.97
C HIS A 235 6.54 -6.23 -7.43
N THR A 236 6.26 -4.97 -7.12
CA THR A 236 7.16 -3.84 -7.41
C THR A 236 8.45 -3.92 -6.59
N VAL A 237 8.35 -4.23 -5.29
CA VAL A 237 9.52 -4.50 -4.43
C VAL A 237 10.36 -5.66 -4.98
N ARG A 238 9.73 -6.70 -5.55
CA ARG A 238 10.43 -7.83 -6.18
C ARG A 238 11.13 -7.45 -7.49
N LEU A 239 10.55 -6.56 -8.29
CA LEU A 239 11.10 -6.14 -9.59
C LEU A 239 12.28 -5.18 -9.43
N LEU A 240 12.24 -4.33 -8.40
CA LEU A 240 13.25 -3.30 -8.11
C LEU A 240 14.25 -3.73 -7.02
N GLY A 241 13.99 -4.87 -6.37
CA GLY A 241 14.76 -5.36 -5.23
C GLY A 241 14.95 -6.89 -5.24
N THR A 242 14.75 -7.54 -4.09
CA THR A 242 15.00 -8.99 -3.94
C THR A 242 13.72 -9.79 -3.66
N ASP A 243 13.80 -11.11 -3.87
CA ASP A 243 12.71 -12.06 -3.61
C ASP A 243 12.35 -12.09 -2.11
N GLU A 244 13.36 -12.05 -1.24
CA GLU A 244 13.24 -12.08 0.22
C GLU A 244 12.63 -10.79 0.77
N ALA A 245 13.03 -9.64 0.22
CA ALA A 245 12.45 -8.34 0.55
C ALA A 245 10.96 -8.30 0.19
N ALA A 246 10.60 -8.75 -1.02
CA ALA A 246 9.22 -8.80 -1.47
C ALA A 246 8.35 -9.74 -0.60
N ARG A 247 8.87 -10.92 -0.24
CA ARG A 247 8.20 -11.87 0.68
C ARG A 247 8.04 -11.31 2.09
N ALA A 248 8.97 -10.48 2.56
CA ALA A 248 8.85 -9.81 3.85
C ALA A 248 7.73 -8.76 3.87
N VAL A 249 7.41 -8.15 2.71
CA VAL A 249 6.34 -7.15 2.57
C VAL A 249 4.94 -7.77 2.51
N VAL A 250 4.76 -8.93 1.88
CA VAL A 250 3.44 -9.57 1.67
C VAL A 250 2.56 -9.61 2.95
N PRO A 251 3.00 -10.16 4.10
CA PRO A 251 2.13 -10.27 5.28
C PRO A 251 1.68 -8.92 5.85
N PHE A 252 2.48 -7.86 5.67
CA PHE A 252 2.17 -6.51 6.17
C PHE A 252 1.13 -5.81 5.30
N VAL A 253 1.21 -5.95 3.97
CA VAL A 253 0.23 -5.36 3.04
C VAL A 253 -1.09 -6.14 3.07
N VAL A 254 -1.07 -7.43 3.40
CA VAL A 254 -2.29 -8.22 3.65
C VAL A 254 -2.98 -7.80 4.95
N LEU A 255 -2.26 -7.62 6.06
CA LEU A 255 -2.80 -7.06 7.31
C LEU A 255 -2.60 -5.54 7.40
N PHE A 256 -2.84 -4.83 6.30
CA PHE A 256 -2.81 -3.37 6.24
C PHE A 256 -4.01 -2.79 7.02
N PRO A 257 -3.80 -1.90 8.01
CA PRO A 257 -4.93 -1.30 8.75
C PRO A 257 -5.83 -0.41 7.89
N GLY A 258 -5.27 0.18 6.83
CA GLY A 258 -6.01 0.96 5.83
C GLY A 258 -7.14 0.19 5.15
N ALA A 259 -7.16 -1.15 5.27
CA ALA A 259 -8.28 -1.98 4.83
C ALA A 259 -9.63 -1.60 5.47
N VAL A 260 -9.62 -1.02 6.69
CA VAL A 260 -10.83 -0.47 7.33
C VAL A 260 -11.49 0.59 6.45
N TRP A 261 -10.70 1.47 5.82
CA TRP A 261 -11.18 2.54 4.94
C TRP A 261 -11.14 2.18 3.44
N SER A 262 -10.44 1.11 3.06
CA SER A 262 -10.42 0.59 1.69
C SER A 262 -11.60 -0.35 1.40
N GLY A 263 -12.30 -0.80 2.44
CA GLY A 263 -13.58 -1.48 2.30
C GLY A 263 -14.60 -0.52 1.72
N VAL A 264 -15.06 -0.80 0.50
CA VAL A 264 -16.25 -0.17 -0.10
C VAL A 264 -16.14 1.34 -0.37
N SER A 265 -14.99 1.98 -0.13
CA SER A 265 -14.70 3.36 -0.60
C SER A 265 -14.16 3.38 -2.04
N ALA A 266 -14.38 4.50 -2.74
CA ALA A 266 -13.70 4.76 -4.02
C ALA A 266 -12.18 4.88 -3.87
N ASP A 267 -11.68 5.40 -2.73
CA ASP A 267 -10.24 5.52 -2.44
C ASP A 267 -9.51 4.16 -2.44
N GLY A 268 -10.19 3.09 -2.00
CA GLY A 268 -9.69 1.73 -2.11
C GLY A 268 -9.48 1.29 -3.57
N LEU A 269 -10.45 1.59 -4.45
CA LEU A 269 -10.34 1.34 -5.89
C LEU A 269 -9.21 2.17 -6.52
N PHE A 270 -9.11 3.45 -6.16
CA PHE A 270 -8.08 4.38 -6.61
C PHE A 270 -6.67 3.88 -6.26
N ALA A 271 -6.47 3.40 -5.03
CA ALA A 271 -5.23 2.77 -4.58
C ALA A 271 -4.89 1.50 -5.38
N GLY A 272 -5.89 0.65 -5.65
CA GLY A 272 -5.73 -0.56 -6.45
C GLY A 272 -5.28 -0.29 -7.89
N VAL A 273 -5.97 0.64 -8.58
CA VAL A 273 -5.68 1.03 -9.96
C VAL A 273 -4.29 1.65 -10.07
N THR A 274 -3.98 2.64 -9.23
CA THR A 274 -2.70 3.36 -9.32
C THR A 274 -1.52 2.50 -8.88
N ALA A 275 -1.66 1.66 -7.86
CA ALA A 275 -0.61 0.72 -7.49
C ALA A 275 -0.32 -0.27 -8.62
N THR A 276 -1.35 -0.77 -9.29
CA THR A 276 -1.22 -1.63 -10.49
C THR A 276 -0.50 -0.90 -11.62
N GLY A 277 -0.80 0.39 -11.84
CA GLY A 277 -0.08 1.26 -12.79
C GLY A 277 1.42 1.35 -12.50
N VAL A 278 1.81 1.60 -11.25
CA VAL A 278 3.23 1.59 -10.81
C VAL A 278 3.87 0.22 -11.02
N ALA A 279 3.17 -0.88 -10.71
CA ALA A 279 3.71 -2.23 -10.89
C ALA A 279 3.91 -2.62 -12.36
N LEU A 280 3.02 -2.20 -13.25
CA LEU A 280 3.17 -2.39 -14.70
C LEU A 280 4.30 -1.53 -15.27
N LEU A 281 4.44 -0.28 -14.81
CA LEU A 281 5.59 0.57 -15.13
C LEU A 281 6.91 -0.09 -14.69
N ALA A 282 6.99 -0.56 -13.44
CA ALA A 282 8.16 -1.27 -12.92
C ALA A 282 8.47 -2.52 -13.73
N TYR A 283 7.47 -3.32 -14.08
CA TYR A 283 7.63 -4.50 -14.93
C TYR A 283 8.15 -4.10 -16.32
N GLY A 284 7.55 -3.11 -16.96
CA GLY A 284 7.92 -2.63 -18.29
C GLY A 284 9.37 -2.16 -18.35
N VAL A 285 9.77 -1.26 -17.44
CA VAL A 285 11.12 -0.70 -17.43
C VAL A 285 12.17 -1.75 -17.03
N ILE A 286 11.92 -2.57 -16.01
CA ILE A 286 12.88 -3.61 -15.58
C ILE A 286 13.03 -4.74 -16.61
N ARG A 287 11.96 -5.10 -17.33
CA ARG A 287 12.00 -6.15 -18.36
C ARG A 287 12.26 -5.64 -19.78
N GLY A 288 12.41 -4.33 -19.98
CA GLY A 288 12.58 -3.72 -21.30
C GLY A 288 11.36 -3.87 -22.22
N ARG A 289 10.15 -4.05 -21.65
CA ARG A 289 8.91 -4.31 -22.39
C ARG A 289 8.03 -3.06 -22.44
N ALA A 290 8.02 -2.40 -23.59
CA ALA A 290 7.22 -1.19 -23.85
C ALA A 290 5.75 -1.34 -23.39
N VAL A 291 5.10 -2.47 -23.71
CA VAL A 291 3.70 -2.77 -23.34
C VAL A 291 3.43 -2.60 -21.83
N GLY A 292 4.37 -2.97 -20.95
CA GLY A 292 4.21 -2.78 -19.50
C GLY A 292 4.26 -1.31 -19.09
N ALA A 293 5.16 -0.53 -19.70
CA ALA A 293 5.26 0.91 -19.44
C ALA A 293 4.08 1.69 -20.06
N VAL A 294 3.57 1.29 -21.23
CA VAL A 294 2.33 1.83 -21.83
C VAL A 294 1.14 1.55 -20.92
N ALA A 295 0.91 0.28 -20.52
CA ALA A 295 -0.21 -0.07 -19.65
C ALA A 295 -0.10 0.60 -18.26
N GLY A 296 1.11 0.70 -17.70
CA GLY A 296 1.37 1.45 -16.48
C GLY A 296 1.05 2.94 -16.61
N GLY A 297 1.44 3.56 -17.72
CA GLY A 297 1.15 4.96 -18.01
C GLY A 297 -0.33 5.25 -18.24
N ALA A 298 -1.05 4.34 -18.92
CA ALA A 298 -2.49 4.45 -19.09
C ALA A 298 -3.23 4.37 -17.74
N LEU A 299 -2.87 3.42 -16.86
CA LEU A 299 -3.49 3.33 -15.53
C LEU A 299 -3.11 4.49 -14.60
N LEU A 300 -1.89 5.02 -14.69
CA LEU A 300 -1.48 6.19 -13.90
C LEU A 300 -2.18 7.47 -14.38
N ALA A 301 -2.31 7.67 -15.70
CA ALA A 301 -3.08 8.79 -16.25
C ALA A 301 -4.57 8.66 -15.93
N PHE A 302 -5.15 7.46 -16.06
CA PHE A 302 -6.52 7.20 -15.63
C PHE A 302 -6.69 7.45 -14.12
N GLY A 303 -5.67 7.15 -13.31
CA GLY A 303 -5.58 7.59 -11.92
C GLY A 303 -5.80 9.10 -11.74
N CYS A 304 -5.12 9.95 -12.52
CA CYS A 304 -5.38 11.39 -12.49
C CYS A 304 -6.81 11.79 -12.89
N TYR A 305 -7.55 10.94 -13.63
CA TYR A 305 -8.98 11.13 -13.92
C TYR A 305 -9.92 10.42 -12.92
N LEU A 306 -9.40 9.60 -12.01
CA LEU A 306 -10.11 9.09 -10.84
C LEU A 306 -10.06 10.09 -9.67
N SER A 307 -8.91 10.73 -9.43
CA SER A 307 -8.78 11.80 -8.44
C SER A 307 -7.64 12.75 -8.77
N TYR A 308 -7.88 14.06 -8.60
CA TYR A 308 -6.89 15.10 -8.84
C TYR A 308 -5.61 14.89 -8.02
N GLY A 309 -5.75 14.42 -6.77
CA GLY A 309 -4.62 14.16 -5.86
C GLY A 309 -3.68 13.05 -6.32
N LEU A 310 -4.11 12.17 -7.23
CA LEU A 310 -3.30 11.04 -7.73
C LEU A 310 -2.15 11.47 -8.65
N VAL A 311 -2.06 12.76 -9.02
CA VAL A 311 -0.82 13.34 -9.55
C VAL A 311 0.37 13.13 -8.60
N LEU A 312 0.12 13.03 -7.28
CA LEU A 312 1.11 12.72 -6.26
C LEU A 312 1.54 11.23 -6.24
N MET A 313 1.10 10.41 -7.19
CA MET A 313 1.80 9.16 -7.53
C MET A 313 3.14 9.40 -8.25
N ALA A 314 3.39 10.62 -8.76
CA ALA A 314 4.61 10.95 -9.51
C ALA A 314 5.92 10.71 -8.74
N PRO A 315 6.09 11.07 -7.45
CA PRO A 315 7.25 10.67 -6.64
C PRO A 315 7.50 9.16 -6.61
N ILE A 316 6.44 8.34 -6.49
CA ILE A 316 6.54 6.87 -6.43
C ILE A 316 6.92 6.32 -7.81
N ALA A 317 6.29 6.81 -8.88
CA ALA A 317 6.65 6.45 -10.26
C ALA A 317 8.09 6.88 -10.61
N LEU A 318 8.54 8.06 -10.16
CA LEU A 318 9.91 8.52 -10.33
C LEU A 318 10.91 7.63 -9.56
N ALA A 319 10.57 7.19 -8.35
CA ALA A 319 11.38 6.22 -7.62
C ALA A 319 11.57 4.91 -8.40
N VAL A 320 10.53 4.40 -9.08
CA VAL A 320 10.65 3.26 -10.00
C VAL A 320 11.64 3.53 -11.13
N VAL A 321 11.58 4.70 -11.78
CA VAL A 321 12.48 5.06 -12.88
C VAL A 321 13.92 5.22 -12.40
N VAL A 322 14.15 5.82 -11.23
CA VAL A 322 15.47 5.95 -10.59
C VAL A 322 16.05 4.56 -10.26
N LEU A 323 15.26 3.67 -9.66
CA LEU A 323 15.68 2.31 -9.31
C LEU A 323 16.00 1.44 -10.54
N ALA A 324 15.36 1.70 -11.68
CA ALA A 324 15.68 1.03 -12.93
C ALA A 324 17.03 1.45 -13.55
N GLY A 325 17.64 2.54 -13.08
CA GLY A 325 18.97 3.01 -13.49
C GLY A 325 19.09 3.14 -15.01
N ARG A 326 20.09 2.48 -15.61
CA ARG A 326 20.34 2.52 -17.07
C ARG A 326 19.16 2.02 -17.94
N ARG A 327 18.15 1.36 -17.38
CA ARG A 327 16.94 0.91 -18.12
C ARG A 327 15.87 2.00 -18.27
N TRP A 328 16.07 3.19 -17.69
CA TRP A 328 15.12 4.32 -17.72
C TRP A 328 14.58 4.68 -19.11
N ARG A 329 15.32 4.40 -20.21
CA ARG A 329 14.86 4.65 -21.59
C ARG A 329 13.50 4.03 -21.90
N THR A 330 13.18 2.86 -21.32
CA THR A 330 11.88 2.22 -21.50
C THR A 330 10.75 2.96 -20.76
N ALA A 331 11.05 3.82 -19.80
CA ALA A 331 10.05 4.63 -19.11
C ALA A 331 9.40 5.69 -20.02
N GLY A 332 10.04 6.10 -21.12
CA GLY A 332 9.42 7.02 -22.10
C GLY A 332 8.11 6.51 -22.69
N TRP A 333 7.92 5.19 -22.75
CA TRP A 333 6.66 4.56 -23.15
C TRP A 333 5.49 4.80 -22.20
N VAL A 334 5.75 5.33 -20.98
CA VAL A 334 4.68 5.78 -20.06
C VAL A 334 3.82 6.87 -20.70
N PHE A 335 4.43 7.79 -21.47
CA PHE A 335 3.72 8.87 -22.16
C PHE A 335 2.85 8.35 -23.31
N VAL A 336 3.27 7.28 -23.98
CA VAL A 336 2.48 6.61 -25.03
C VAL A 336 1.22 5.93 -24.47
N GLY A 337 1.21 5.57 -23.18
CA GLY A 337 -0.01 5.16 -22.48
C GLY A 337 -0.82 6.31 -21.90
N ALA A 338 -0.14 7.33 -21.35
CA ALA A 338 -0.78 8.43 -20.63
C ALA A 338 -1.46 9.46 -21.55
N VAL A 339 -0.81 9.84 -22.65
CA VAL A 339 -1.30 10.89 -23.57
C VAL A 339 -2.63 10.50 -24.22
N PRO A 340 -2.85 9.27 -24.73
CA PRO A 340 -4.16 8.88 -25.27
C PRO A 340 -5.30 8.96 -24.26
N VAL A 341 -5.07 8.64 -22.97
CA VAL A 341 -6.10 8.76 -21.92
C VAL A 341 -6.46 10.23 -21.72
N ALA A 342 -5.47 11.11 -21.56
CA ALA A 342 -5.72 12.54 -21.38
C ALA A 342 -6.37 13.19 -22.62
N ALA A 343 -5.93 12.79 -23.81
CA ALA A 343 -6.52 13.23 -25.07
C ALA A 343 -7.97 12.76 -25.23
N ALA A 344 -8.32 11.53 -24.82
CA ALA A 344 -9.69 11.01 -24.88
C ALA A 344 -10.66 11.80 -23.99
N PHE A 345 -10.29 12.07 -22.73
CA PHE A 345 -11.12 12.92 -21.84
C PHE A 345 -11.25 14.35 -22.38
N THR A 346 -10.16 14.92 -22.90
CA THR A 346 -10.16 16.28 -23.49
C THR A 346 -11.05 16.35 -24.73
N ALA A 347 -10.98 15.35 -25.62
CA ALA A 347 -11.81 15.26 -26.81
C ALA A 347 -13.30 14.97 -26.49
N ALA A 348 -13.58 14.31 -25.36
CA ALA A 348 -14.92 14.17 -24.80
C ALA A 348 -15.40 15.42 -24.03
N GLY A 349 -14.67 16.54 -24.10
CA GLY A 349 -15.05 17.85 -23.55
C GLY A 349 -14.59 18.13 -22.11
N PHE A 350 -14.02 17.15 -21.40
CA PHE A 350 -13.50 17.36 -20.04
C PHE A 350 -12.02 17.79 -20.03
N TRP A 351 -11.80 19.10 -19.86
CA TRP A 351 -10.44 19.66 -19.69
C TRP A 351 -10.01 19.65 -18.22
N TRP A 352 -9.06 18.77 -17.89
CA TRP A 352 -8.61 18.50 -16.51
C TRP A 352 -8.19 19.75 -15.72
N PRO A 353 -7.41 20.72 -16.26
CA PRO A 353 -7.06 21.94 -15.53
C PRO A 353 -8.27 22.80 -15.15
N THR A 354 -9.31 22.88 -16.00
CA THR A 354 -10.55 23.60 -15.64
C THR A 354 -11.25 22.91 -14.49
N GLY A 355 -11.38 21.58 -14.53
CA GLY A 355 -11.92 20.81 -13.39
C GLY A 355 -11.10 21.00 -12.11
N TYR A 356 -9.77 21.09 -12.21
CA TYR A 356 -8.88 21.32 -11.08
C TYR A 356 -8.99 22.73 -10.47
N HIS A 357 -9.26 23.76 -11.28
CA HIS A 357 -9.54 25.10 -10.74
C HIS A 357 -10.92 25.13 -10.05
N LEU A 358 -11.95 24.56 -10.68
CA LEU A 358 -13.30 24.52 -10.13
C LEU A 358 -13.40 23.66 -8.85
N VAL A 359 -12.64 22.56 -8.74
CA VAL A 359 -12.62 21.75 -7.50
C VAL A 359 -11.95 22.51 -6.33
N ILE A 360 -11.00 23.41 -6.60
CA ILE A 360 -10.41 24.28 -5.56
C ILE A 360 -11.45 25.27 -5.04
N GLU A 361 -12.24 25.88 -5.92
CA GLU A 361 -13.36 26.74 -5.53
C GLU A 361 -14.42 25.93 -4.73
N ARG A 362 -14.81 24.75 -5.24
CA ARG A 362 -15.74 23.82 -4.57
C ARG A 362 -15.26 23.38 -3.19
N TYR A 363 -13.96 23.19 -3.00
CA TYR A 363 -13.35 22.84 -1.71
C TYR A 363 -13.56 23.96 -0.68
N TYR A 364 -13.37 25.22 -1.06
CA TYR A 364 -13.62 26.36 -0.17
C TYR A 364 -15.11 26.73 -0.01
N GLN A 365 -16.00 26.26 -0.90
CA GLN A 365 -17.46 26.31 -0.69
C GLN A 365 -17.95 25.31 0.37
N GLY A 366 -17.20 24.24 0.66
CA GLY A 366 -17.57 23.19 1.61
C GLY A 366 -16.98 23.33 3.02
N ILE A 367 -17.22 22.33 3.87
CA ILE A 367 -16.72 22.19 5.25
C ILE A 367 -15.19 22.30 5.39
N ALA A 368 -14.45 22.14 4.27
CA ALA A 368 -13.02 22.36 4.27
C ALA A 368 -12.62 23.84 4.50
N SER A 369 -13.52 24.81 4.33
CA SER A 369 -13.32 26.18 4.81
C SER A 369 -13.23 26.27 6.34
N GLU A 370 -14.06 25.50 7.05
CA GLU A 370 -14.17 25.46 8.52
C GLU A 370 -13.08 24.60 9.18
N ARG A 371 -12.47 23.66 8.44
CA ARG A 371 -11.36 22.82 8.92
C ARG A 371 -10.07 23.64 9.08
N ALA A 372 -9.71 23.94 10.31
CA ALA A 372 -8.53 24.73 10.67
C ALA A 372 -7.20 24.05 10.27
N TYR A 373 -6.51 24.61 9.27
CA TYR A 373 -5.27 24.05 8.71
C TYR A 373 -4.17 23.82 9.77
N GLY A 374 -3.99 24.74 10.73
CA GLY A 374 -2.97 24.62 11.78
C GLY A 374 -3.20 23.49 12.80
N TYR A 375 -4.35 22.82 12.79
CA TYR A 375 -4.57 21.54 13.47
C TYR A 375 -4.34 20.37 12.51
N TRP A 376 -4.93 20.45 11.32
CA TRP A 376 -4.97 19.35 10.37
C TRP A 376 -3.58 18.99 9.80
N VAL A 377 -2.71 19.97 9.51
CA VAL A 377 -1.32 19.81 8.99
C VAL A 377 -0.32 19.04 9.90
N TRP A 378 -0.81 18.40 10.95
CA TRP A 378 -0.06 17.46 11.78
C TRP A 378 -0.96 16.38 12.40
N ALA A 379 -2.25 16.65 12.60
CA ALA A 379 -3.25 15.63 12.93
C ALA A 379 -3.45 14.62 11.77
N ASP A 380 -3.36 15.06 10.52
CA ASP A 380 -3.41 14.20 9.33
C ASP A 380 -2.17 13.27 9.25
N LEU A 381 -0.99 13.75 9.65
CA LEU A 381 0.19 12.89 9.84
C LEU A 381 0.02 11.90 11.00
N ALA A 382 -0.80 12.22 12.00
CA ALA A 382 -1.17 11.30 13.07
C ALA A 382 -2.15 10.21 12.58
N LEU A 383 -3.07 10.55 11.68
CA LEU A 383 -3.96 9.60 11.00
C LEU A 383 -3.19 8.62 10.11
N VAL A 384 -2.10 9.05 9.46
CA VAL A 384 -1.19 8.15 8.71
C VAL A 384 -0.59 7.06 9.61
N VAL A 385 -0.22 7.36 10.86
CA VAL A 385 0.28 6.34 11.81
C VAL A 385 -0.75 5.24 12.06
N VAL A 386 -2.03 5.61 12.04
CA VAL A 386 -3.15 4.71 12.28
C VAL A 386 -3.52 3.93 11.02
N ALA A 387 -3.82 4.62 9.92
CA ALA A 387 -4.23 4.01 8.66
C ALA A 387 -3.12 3.16 8.02
N ALA A 388 -1.87 3.62 8.06
CA ALA A 388 -0.74 2.85 7.56
C ALA A 388 -0.17 1.85 8.60
N GLY A 389 -0.60 1.96 9.86
CA GLY A 389 -0.21 1.11 10.97
C GLY A 389 1.06 1.55 11.71
N PRO A 390 1.17 1.28 13.03
CA PRO A 390 2.25 1.80 13.88
C PRO A 390 3.65 1.31 13.50
N VAL A 391 3.73 0.25 12.69
CA VAL A 391 4.98 -0.24 12.10
C VAL A 391 5.62 0.76 11.14
N VAL A 392 4.85 1.66 10.53
CA VAL A 392 5.35 2.65 9.56
C VAL A 392 6.36 3.60 10.20
N ALA A 393 6.20 3.99 11.46
CA ALA A 393 7.20 4.80 12.17
C ALA A 393 8.57 4.08 12.25
N VAL A 394 8.57 2.76 12.42
CA VAL A 394 9.77 1.91 12.43
C VAL A 394 10.34 1.76 11.02
N ILE A 395 9.48 1.57 10.01
CA ILE A 395 9.89 1.49 8.61
C ILE A 395 10.55 2.80 8.16
N LEU A 396 9.92 3.96 8.39
CA LEU A 396 10.43 5.26 7.97
C LEU A 396 11.73 5.63 8.69
N ARG A 397 11.82 5.39 10.01
CA ARG A 397 13.10 5.51 10.76
C ARG A 397 14.21 4.72 10.07
N ARG A 398 13.95 3.45 9.72
CA ARG A 398 14.92 2.55 9.11
C ARG A 398 15.22 2.91 7.65
N ALA A 399 14.24 3.42 6.90
CA ALA A 399 14.39 3.88 5.53
C ALA A 399 15.27 5.12 5.42
N VAL A 400 15.08 6.11 6.31
CA VAL A 400 15.97 7.29 6.41
C VAL A 400 17.41 6.88 6.72
N LEU A 401 17.61 5.93 7.65
CA LEU A 401 18.95 5.43 7.99
C LEU A 401 19.60 4.67 6.82
N ALA A 402 18.85 3.78 6.15
CA ALA A 402 19.34 3.04 4.98
C ALA A 402 19.68 3.98 3.81
N GLY A 403 18.85 4.97 3.52
CA GLY A 403 19.12 6.00 2.52
C GLY A 403 20.37 6.83 2.83
N ARG A 404 20.52 7.29 4.09
CA ARG A 404 21.73 8.01 4.54
C ARG A 404 23.01 7.18 4.43
N GLN A 405 22.94 5.85 4.59
CA GLN A 405 24.08 4.95 4.42
C GLN A 405 24.38 4.64 2.93
N ALA A 406 23.35 4.56 2.09
CA ALA A 406 23.50 4.26 0.67
C ALA A 406 24.00 5.46 -0.17
N LEU A 407 23.55 6.68 0.16
CA LEU A 407 23.84 7.90 -0.61
C LEU A 407 25.35 8.16 -0.83
N PRO A 408 26.24 8.10 0.18
CA PRO A 408 27.67 8.34 -0.03
C PRO A 408 28.35 7.26 -0.88
N LEU A 409 27.88 6.01 -0.78
CA LEU A 409 28.51 4.84 -1.41
C LEU A 409 28.24 4.75 -2.91
N ARG A 410 27.21 5.43 -3.43
CA ARG A 410 26.77 5.38 -4.85
C ARG A 410 26.59 3.96 -5.41
N GLN A 411 26.33 2.95 -4.56
CA GLN A 411 26.18 1.56 -4.99
C GLN A 411 24.71 1.25 -5.37
N PRO A 412 24.35 1.18 -6.66
CA PRO A 412 23.02 0.72 -7.05
C PRO A 412 22.86 -0.76 -6.68
N GLY A 413 22.01 -1.05 -5.69
CA GLY A 413 21.80 -2.40 -5.17
C GLY A 413 20.34 -2.66 -4.82
N ALA A 414 19.91 -3.92 -4.95
CA ALA A 414 18.52 -4.34 -4.80
C ALA A 414 17.84 -3.96 -3.45
N ALA A 415 18.61 -3.65 -2.40
CA ALA A 415 18.07 -3.09 -1.16
C ALA A 415 17.37 -1.73 -1.33
N HIS A 416 17.68 -0.95 -2.39
CA HIS A 416 17.22 0.43 -2.54
C HIS A 416 15.69 0.57 -2.63
N ALA A 417 14.99 -0.40 -3.24
CA ALA A 417 13.54 -0.39 -3.30
C ALA A 417 12.88 -0.38 -1.91
N THR A 418 13.52 -1.01 -0.93
CA THR A 418 12.97 -1.15 0.44
C THR A 418 13.04 0.15 1.26
N TRP A 419 13.79 1.16 0.82
CA TRP A 419 13.83 2.47 1.48
C TRP A 419 13.37 3.61 0.57
N LEU A 420 13.60 3.56 -0.75
CA LEU A 420 13.20 4.67 -1.63
C LEU A 420 11.68 4.72 -1.86
N LEU A 421 11.01 3.57 -2.01
CA LEU A 421 9.55 3.53 -2.19
C LEU A 421 8.77 4.11 -0.99
N PRO A 422 9.04 3.73 0.28
CA PRO A 422 8.34 4.34 1.41
C PRO A 422 8.71 5.82 1.63
N LEU A 423 9.94 6.24 1.31
CA LEU A 423 10.29 7.68 1.34
C LEU A 423 9.60 8.48 0.23
N ALA A 424 9.45 7.92 -0.98
CA ALA A 424 8.70 8.56 -2.06
C ALA A 424 7.21 8.70 -1.73
N ALA A 425 6.63 7.69 -1.09
CA ALA A 425 5.26 7.76 -0.55
C ALA A 425 5.14 8.78 0.60
N THR A 426 6.17 8.93 1.43
CA THR A 426 6.23 9.98 2.47
C THR A 426 6.28 11.37 1.83
N VAL A 427 7.02 11.55 0.73
CA VAL A 427 7.05 12.81 -0.03
C VAL A 427 5.69 13.11 -0.67
N ALA A 428 4.99 12.11 -1.20
CA ALA A 428 3.63 12.28 -1.72
C ALA A 428 2.65 12.73 -0.62
N ILE A 429 2.69 12.08 0.56
CA ILE A 429 1.89 12.43 1.73
C ILE A 429 2.18 13.86 2.21
N LEU A 430 3.45 14.21 2.43
CA LEU A 430 3.84 15.56 2.87
C LEU A 430 3.49 16.63 1.84
N ALA A 431 3.48 16.32 0.54
CA ALA A 431 3.04 17.23 -0.50
C ALA A 431 1.51 17.42 -0.51
N ALA A 432 0.72 16.38 -0.20
CA ALA A 432 -0.72 16.49 -0.03
C ALA A 432 -1.08 17.30 1.21
N ASP A 433 -0.46 16.97 2.35
CA ASP A 433 -0.59 17.63 3.65
C ASP A 433 -0.32 19.14 3.56
N LEU A 434 0.88 19.52 3.11
CA LEU A 434 1.32 20.92 2.97
C LEU A 434 0.59 21.70 1.86
N SER A 435 -0.22 21.04 1.02
CA SER A 435 -1.07 21.74 0.04
C SER A 435 -2.31 22.37 0.67
N GLY A 436 -2.74 21.89 1.84
CA GLY A 436 -4.00 22.30 2.47
C GLY A 436 -5.27 21.72 1.83
N TYR A 437 -5.16 20.94 0.74
CA TYR A 437 -6.26 20.30 0.00
C TYR A 437 -6.58 18.86 0.47
N SER A 438 -6.18 18.49 1.69
CA SER A 438 -6.43 17.16 2.28
C SER A 438 -6.56 17.25 3.80
N LYS A 439 -7.45 18.13 4.29
CA LYS A 439 -7.66 18.35 5.73
C LYS A 439 -8.71 17.38 6.29
N ALA A 440 -8.30 16.50 7.21
CA ALA A 440 -9.07 15.35 7.70
C ALA A 440 -9.40 14.32 6.62
N GLU A 441 -9.94 13.16 7.04
CA GLU A 441 -10.29 12.01 6.18
C GLU A 441 -9.11 11.38 5.43
N VAL A 442 -7.88 11.77 5.76
CA VAL A 442 -6.67 11.25 5.10
C VAL A 442 -6.45 9.76 5.33
N GLU A 443 -7.10 9.17 6.35
CA GLU A 443 -7.17 7.73 6.59
C GLU A 443 -7.83 6.96 5.43
N ARG A 444 -8.68 7.62 4.62
CA ARG A 444 -9.10 7.13 3.29
C ARG A 444 -8.34 7.81 2.14
N ILE A 445 -8.23 9.14 2.13
CA ILE A 445 -7.75 9.89 0.94
C ILE A 445 -6.31 9.52 0.56
N TRP A 446 -5.47 9.15 1.54
CA TRP A 446 -4.07 8.76 1.30
C TRP A 446 -3.85 7.24 1.24
N LEU A 447 -4.90 6.41 1.12
CA LEU A 447 -4.76 4.98 0.82
C LEU A 447 -3.87 4.67 -0.41
N PRO A 448 -3.92 5.44 -1.52
CA PRO A 448 -3.01 5.26 -2.66
C PRO A 448 -1.52 5.42 -2.33
N PHE A 449 -1.18 6.14 -1.26
CA PHE A 449 0.20 6.40 -0.83
C PHE A 449 0.62 5.53 0.36
N THR A 450 -0.26 5.38 1.36
CA THR A 450 0.03 4.67 2.62
C THR A 450 0.35 3.19 2.41
N GLY A 451 -0.28 2.53 1.42
CA GLY A 451 0.08 1.16 1.03
C GLY A 451 1.54 0.99 0.58
N TRP A 452 2.17 2.05 0.05
CA TRP A 452 3.59 2.05 -0.34
C TRP A 452 4.56 2.27 0.82
N LEU A 453 4.10 2.79 1.97
CA LEU A 453 4.91 2.88 3.18
C LEU A 453 5.29 1.46 3.67
N LEU A 454 4.42 0.48 3.46
CA LEU A 454 4.67 -0.92 3.79
C LEU A 454 5.69 -1.61 2.87
N ALA A 455 6.06 -1.02 1.73
CA ALA A 455 7.15 -1.53 0.88
C ALA A 455 8.50 -1.65 1.62
N GLY A 456 8.68 -0.88 2.71
CA GLY A 456 9.85 -0.97 3.58
C GLY A 456 9.76 -1.98 4.73
N ALA A 457 8.71 -2.80 4.84
CA ALA A 457 8.61 -3.82 5.88
C ALA A 457 9.75 -4.87 5.84
N ALA A 458 10.45 -4.99 4.71
CA ALA A 458 11.70 -5.74 4.60
C ALA A 458 12.81 -5.26 5.56
N LEU A 459 12.83 -3.97 5.91
CA LEU A 459 13.80 -3.36 6.83
C LEU A 459 13.60 -3.77 8.30
N ILE A 460 12.45 -4.35 8.63
CA ILE A 460 12.13 -4.86 9.97
C ILE A 460 12.91 -6.17 10.19
N PRO A 461 13.61 -6.35 11.34
CA PRO A 461 14.34 -7.59 11.63
C PRO A 461 13.39 -8.80 11.64
N PRO A 462 13.78 -9.98 11.09
CA PRO A 462 12.88 -11.13 10.99
C PRO A 462 12.23 -11.58 12.30
N ALA A 463 12.91 -11.42 13.44
CA ALA A 463 12.37 -11.71 14.76
C ALA A 463 11.19 -10.80 15.16
N ASP A 464 11.30 -9.50 14.88
CA ASP A 464 10.33 -8.49 15.31
C ASP A 464 9.04 -8.51 14.47
N ARG A 465 9.10 -9.04 13.24
CA ARG A 465 8.00 -8.97 12.26
C ARG A 465 6.65 -9.50 12.78
N ARG A 466 6.65 -10.59 13.57
CA ARG A 466 5.41 -11.11 14.18
C ARG A 466 4.81 -10.17 15.22
N GLY A 467 5.62 -9.43 15.98
CA GLY A 467 5.14 -8.41 16.91
C GLY A 467 4.45 -7.27 16.17
N TRP A 468 5.06 -6.79 15.09
CA TRP A 468 4.49 -5.71 14.28
C TRP A 468 3.24 -6.13 13.48
N LEU A 469 3.15 -7.38 13.00
CA LEU A 469 1.93 -7.91 12.39
C LEU A 469 0.77 -7.97 13.39
N ALA A 470 1.03 -8.39 14.64
CA ALA A 470 0.02 -8.35 15.70
C ALA A 470 -0.41 -6.91 16.01
N ALA A 471 0.54 -5.96 16.05
CA ALA A 471 0.23 -4.56 16.28
C ALA A 471 -0.63 -3.93 15.16
N GLN A 472 -0.38 -4.25 13.88
CA GLN A 472 -1.25 -3.79 12.79
C GLN A 472 -2.67 -4.37 12.91
N ALA A 473 -2.78 -5.69 13.08
CA ALA A 473 -4.08 -6.34 13.22
C ALA A 473 -4.85 -5.81 14.44
N ALA A 474 -4.17 -5.59 15.56
CA ALA A 474 -4.77 -5.02 16.76
C ALA A 474 -5.30 -3.60 16.52
N VAL A 475 -4.54 -2.72 15.87
CA VAL A 475 -5.00 -1.35 15.54
C VAL A 475 -6.22 -1.39 14.62
N ALA A 476 -6.17 -2.17 13.54
CA ALA A 476 -7.28 -2.32 12.59
C ALA A 476 -8.56 -2.84 13.29
N LEU A 477 -8.45 -3.93 14.04
CA LEU A 477 -9.58 -4.53 14.76
C LEU A 477 -10.11 -3.60 15.86
N THR A 478 -9.24 -2.94 16.62
CA THR A 478 -9.66 -2.02 17.70
C THR A 478 -10.48 -0.86 17.14
N ILE A 479 -10.08 -0.30 16.01
CA ILE A 479 -10.81 0.80 15.36
C ILE A 479 -12.14 0.29 14.81
N ASN A 480 -12.11 -0.77 13.99
CA ASN A 480 -13.30 -1.34 13.35
C ASN A 480 -14.33 -1.94 14.33
N HIS A 481 -14.03 -2.08 15.62
CA HIS A 481 -14.97 -2.59 16.63
C HIS A 481 -15.29 -1.57 17.75
N LEU A 482 -14.63 -0.41 17.79
CA LEU A 482 -14.93 0.68 18.74
C LEU A 482 -15.50 1.94 18.05
N LEU A 483 -15.19 2.12 16.77
CA LEU A 483 -15.58 3.28 15.98
C LEU A 483 -16.37 2.83 14.76
N LEU A 484 -17.49 3.50 14.49
CA LEU A 484 -18.19 3.43 13.21
C LEU A 484 -17.59 4.50 12.29
N THR A 485 -16.93 4.09 11.22
CA THR A 485 -16.50 4.98 10.15
C THR A 485 -17.70 5.54 9.39
N VAL A 486 -17.55 6.73 8.81
CA VAL A 486 -18.55 7.25 7.86
C VAL A 486 -18.53 6.44 6.55
N TRP A 487 -17.35 5.87 6.26
CA TRP A 487 -16.95 5.00 5.16
C TRP A 487 -17.25 3.55 5.44
#